data_AF-A0A537IWJ3-F1
#
_entry.id   AF-A0A537IWJ3-F1
#
_cell.length_a   1.000
_cell.length_b   1.000
_cell.length_c   1.000
_cell.angle_alpha   90.00
_cell.angle_beta   90.00
_cell.angle_gamma   90.00
#
_symmetry.space_group_name_H-M   'P 1'
#
loop_
_entity.id
_entity.type
_entity.pdbx_description
1 polymer ?
#
loop_
_entity_poly.entity_id
_entity_poly.type
_entity_poly.pdbx_seq_one_letter_code
_entity_poly.pdbx_strand_id
1 'polypeptide(L)'
;MDRRRRARKVLGSLLILALALSTGSVMRPAARAAMQAPQEIHAIKWDFPPKFSNVTVNVVGDAGHNLAPYEFWKDHFPKAGITIKIIEVPFEGVYEKEKTEFVAGSGAFDVVTFYPAYIGDFASNGYLEPLDEYMKKQPDSVWNPHQEDVLPPFREMYNKWAGKTYALTIDGDAHLLIYRKDLFTNAAEKAAFKAKYGKELMPPETWDDWLQIGAFFTRKKGEKLAGQTLERDLYGSAEFAKRGFSFA
;
A
#
# COMPACT_ATOMS: atom_id res chain seq x y z
N MET A 1 72.79 -53.85 -15.85
CA MET A 1 73.11 -53.58 -14.44
C MET A 1 73.60 -52.14 -14.34
N ASP A 2 72.76 -51.18 -13.93
CA ASP A 2 73.16 -50.16 -12.95
C ASP A 2 71.94 -49.36 -12.44
N ARG A 3 72.17 -48.68 -11.32
CA ARG A 3 71.30 -48.34 -10.21
C ARG A 3 70.29 -47.19 -10.41
N ARG A 4 69.26 -47.25 -9.54
CA ARG A 4 68.46 -46.16 -8.92
C ARG A 4 67.27 -45.60 -9.70
N ARG A 5 66.09 -46.09 -9.29
CA ARG A 5 64.76 -45.52 -9.55
C ARG A 5 64.43 -44.37 -8.58
N ARG A 6 63.60 -43.45 -9.12
CA ARG A 6 62.73 -42.42 -8.51
C ARG A 6 63.32 -41.02 -8.38
N ALA A 7 63.26 -40.30 -9.51
CA ALA A 7 63.26 -38.84 -9.57
C ALA A 7 61.91 -38.27 -9.09
N ARG A 8 61.99 -37.18 -8.34
CA ARG A 8 60.92 -36.22 -8.05
C ARG A 8 60.93 -35.13 -9.14
N LYS A 9 59.78 -34.43 -9.29
CA LYS A 9 59.61 -33.02 -9.73
C LYS A 9 59.80 -32.79 -11.26
N VAL A 10 59.03 -32.01 -12.03
CA VAL A 10 58.02 -30.93 -11.85
C VAL A 10 57.20 -30.81 -13.16
N LEU A 11 56.09 -30.04 -13.11
CA LEU A 11 55.55 -29.09 -14.10
C LEU A 11 54.27 -29.50 -14.86
N GLY A 12 53.22 -28.68 -14.65
CA GLY A 12 52.07 -28.58 -15.56
C GLY A 12 50.73 -28.21 -14.92
N SER A 13 50.67 -27.16 -14.08
CA SER A 13 49.38 -26.59 -13.65
C SER A 13 48.74 -25.82 -14.81
N LEU A 14 47.65 -26.33 -15.37
CA LEU A 14 46.76 -25.61 -16.29
C LEU A 14 45.73 -24.84 -15.47
N LEU A 15 45.93 -23.53 -15.35
CA LEU A 15 44.94 -22.59 -14.84
C LEU A 15 44.08 -22.16 -16.04
N ILE A 16 42.84 -22.65 -16.12
CA ILE A 16 41.82 -22.06 -16.99
C ILE A 16 40.99 -21.13 -16.13
N LEU A 17 41.30 -19.83 -16.22
CA LEU A 17 40.50 -18.76 -15.63
C LEU A 17 39.34 -18.46 -16.58
N ALA A 18 38.18 -19.08 -16.35
CA ALA A 18 36.95 -18.69 -17.03
C ALA A 18 36.38 -17.43 -16.37
N LEU A 19 36.64 -16.27 -16.98
CA LEU A 19 36.05 -15.00 -16.59
C LEU A 19 34.62 -14.94 -17.15
N ALA A 20 33.64 -15.45 -16.38
CA ALA A 20 32.23 -15.24 -16.68
C ALA A 20 31.83 -13.84 -16.17
N LEU A 21 31.87 -12.85 -17.07
CA LEU A 21 31.16 -11.58 -16.89
C LEU A 21 29.65 -11.84 -16.99
N SER A 22 29.04 -12.27 -15.89
CA SER A 22 27.59 -12.15 -15.73
C SER A 22 27.29 -10.72 -15.30
N THR A 23 26.92 -9.86 -16.25
CA THR A 23 26.14 -8.64 -15.96
C THR A 23 24.72 -9.05 -15.58
N GLY A 24 24.59 -9.84 -14.52
CA GLY A 24 23.34 -10.01 -13.81
C GLY A 24 23.13 -8.73 -13.02
N SER A 25 22.29 -7.84 -13.52
CA SER A 25 21.65 -6.83 -12.69
C SER A 25 20.89 -7.59 -11.62
N VAL A 26 21.52 -7.84 -10.47
CA VAL A 26 20.82 -8.25 -9.27
C VAL A 26 19.89 -7.07 -8.99
N MET A 27 18.62 -7.22 -9.35
CA MET A 27 17.55 -6.46 -8.72
C MET A 27 17.70 -6.77 -7.23
N ARG A 28 18.41 -5.88 -6.53
CA ARG A 28 18.25 -5.79 -5.08
C ARG A 28 16.76 -5.60 -4.88
N PRO A 29 16.06 -6.48 -4.14
CA PRO A 29 14.74 -6.10 -3.68
C PRO A 29 14.94 -4.74 -3.00
N ALA A 30 14.19 -3.73 -3.42
CA ALA A 30 14.13 -2.50 -2.66
C ALA A 30 13.79 -2.95 -1.25
N ALA A 31 14.75 -2.82 -0.33
CA ALA A 31 14.50 -3.11 1.07
C ALA A 31 13.30 -2.24 1.41
N ARG A 32 12.16 -2.88 1.66
CA ARG A 32 10.95 -2.18 2.10
C ARG A 32 11.42 -1.37 3.30
N ALA A 33 11.50 -0.05 3.15
CA ALA A 33 11.83 0.80 4.28
C ALA A 33 10.80 0.41 5.34
N ALA A 34 11.25 -0.14 6.47
CA ALA A 34 10.36 -0.52 7.54
C ALA A 34 9.59 0.75 7.89
N MET A 35 8.27 0.72 7.70
CA MET A 35 7.43 1.85 8.10
C MET A 35 7.68 2.04 9.60
N GLN A 36 8.07 3.25 9.98
CA GLN A 36 8.27 3.56 11.38
C GLN A 36 6.92 3.91 11.99
N ALA A 37 6.71 3.49 13.23
CA ALA A 37 5.55 3.94 13.98
C ALA A 37 5.53 5.48 14.00
N PRO A 38 4.37 6.12 13.77
CA PRO A 38 4.26 7.56 13.92
C PRO A 38 4.54 7.94 15.38
N GLN A 39 4.96 9.19 15.61
CA GLN A 39 5.14 9.68 16.97
C GLN A 39 3.81 9.61 17.73
N GLU A 40 3.83 9.02 18.94
CA GLU A 40 2.67 9.05 19.82
C GLU A 40 2.33 10.49 20.20
N ILE A 41 1.11 10.90 19.88
CA ILE A 41 0.61 12.24 20.18
C ILE A 41 -0.03 12.33 21.58
N HIS A 42 -0.16 11.20 22.30
CA HIS A 42 -0.80 11.07 23.63
C HIS A 42 -2.11 11.86 23.80
N ALA A 43 -2.82 12.10 22.70
CA ALA A 43 -4.01 12.95 22.66
C ALA A 43 -5.18 12.30 23.42
N ILE A 44 -5.21 10.98 23.45
CA ILE A 44 -6.22 10.19 24.16
C ILE A 44 -5.53 9.38 25.26
N LYS A 45 -6.03 9.50 26.49
CA LYS A 45 -5.64 8.65 27.61
C LYS A 45 -6.66 7.52 27.73
N TRP A 46 -6.17 6.29 27.58
CA TRP A 46 -6.98 5.09 27.67
C TRP A 46 -6.81 4.42 29.02
N ASP A 47 -7.92 4.09 29.66
CA ASP A 47 -7.90 3.17 30.79
C ASP A 47 -7.91 1.75 30.21
N PHE A 48 -6.80 1.04 30.35
CA PHE A 48 -6.75 -0.35 29.92
C PHE A 48 -7.83 -1.13 30.69
N PRO A 49 -8.70 -1.88 30.00
CA PRO A 49 -9.70 -2.70 30.66
C PRO A 49 -9.01 -3.74 31.56
N PRO A 50 -9.74 -4.36 32.50
CA PRO A 50 -9.23 -5.52 33.23
C PRO A 50 -8.61 -6.52 32.26
N LYS A 51 -7.43 -7.05 32.58
CA LYS A 51 -6.70 -7.97 31.69
C LYS A 51 -7.65 -9.04 31.18
N PHE A 52 -7.84 -9.10 29.87
CA PHE A 52 -8.50 -10.22 29.23
C PHE A 52 -7.70 -11.48 29.53
N SER A 53 -8.37 -12.64 29.56
CA SER A 53 -7.81 -13.92 30.00
C SER A 53 -6.77 -14.51 29.02
N ASN A 54 -5.75 -13.74 28.64
CA ASN A 54 -4.71 -14.08 27.66
C ASN A 54 -5.30 -14.57 26.34
N VAL A 55 -6.26 -13.81 25.81
CA VAL A 55 -6.94 -14.15 24.55
C VAL A 55 -6.01 -13.91 23.37
N THR A 56 -6.10 -14.78 22.36
CA THR A 56 -5.45 -14.56 21.07
C THR A 56 -6.49 -14.02 20.09
N VAL A 57 -6.16 -12.94 19.38
CA VAL A 57 -7.00 -12.32 18.36
C VAL A 57 -6.26 -12.44 17.03
N ASN A 58 -6.88 -13.11 16.06
CA ASN A 58 -6.37 -13.31 14.71
C ASN A 58 -6.88 -12.16 13.82
N VAL A 59 -5.96 -11.34 13.35
CA VAL A 59 -6.22 -10.18 12.49
C VAL A 59 -5.77 -10.53 11.08
N VAL A 60 -6.67 -10.54 10.10
CA VAL A 60 -6.36 -10.80 8.69
C VAL A 60 -6.51 -9.51 7.86
N GLY A 61 -5.71 -9.38 6.80
CA GLY A 61 -5.85 -8.30 5.83
C GLY A 61 -4.79 -8.30 4.74
N ASP A 62 -4.86 -7.29 3.87
CA ASP A 62 -3.84 -7.08 2.83
C ASP A 62 -2.47 -6.77 3.45
N ALA A 63 -1.45 -7.50 2.99
CA ALA A 63 -0.11 -7.45 3.54
C ALA A 63 0.51 -6.05 3.48
N GLY A 64 1.29 -5.71 4.50
CA GLY A 64 2.06 -4.47 4.49
C GLY A 64 1.41 -3.26 5.14
N HIS A 65 1.22 -2.16 4.40
CA HIS A 65 0.88 -0.87 5.03
C HIS A 65 -0.49 -0.91 5.74
N ASN A 66 -1.43 -1.68 5.20
CA ASN A 66 -2.78 -1.86 5.76
C ASN A 66 -2.77 -2.56 7.13
N LEU A 67 -1.75 -3.37 7.44
CA LEU A 67 -1.63 -4.08 8.72
C LEU A 67 -0.56 -3.48 9.64
N ALA A 68 0.18 -2.48 9.16
CA ALA A 68 1.25 -1.83 9.91
C ALA A 68 0.79 -1.20 11.25
N PRO A 69 -0.42 -0.63 11.40
CA PRO A 69 -0.88 -0.12 12.69
C PRO A 69 -0.88 -1.15 13.82
N TYR A 70 -1.20 -2.42 13.51
CA TYR A 70 -1.17 -3.51 14.50
C TYR A 70 0.25 -3.85 14.94
N GLU A 71 1.24 -3.70 14.05
CA GLU A 71 2.66 -3.85 14.38
C GLU A 71 3.22 -2.66 15.16
N PHE A 72 2.86 -1.44 14.79
CA PHE A 72 3.32 -0.21 15.46
C PHE A 72 2.94 -0.19 16.93
N TRP A 73 1.72 -0.62 17.24
CA TRP A 73 1.16 -0.57 18.59
C TRP A 73 1.15 -1.92 19.30
N LYS A 74 1.92 -2.90 18.82
CA LYS A 74 1.84 -4.28 19.30
C LYS A 74 2.10 -4.45 20.79
N ASP A 75 2.94 -3.59 21.36
CA ASP A 75 3.30 -3.63 22.78
C ASP A 75 2.14 -3.17 23.70
N HIS A 76 1.05 -2.66 23.14
CA HIS A 76 -0.15 -2.28 23.90
C HIS A 76 -1.06 -3.49 24.18
N PHE A 77 -1.14 -4.45 23.27
CA PHE A 77 -2.04 -5.60 23.43
C PHE A 77 -1.70 -6.48 24.64
N PRO A 78 -0.42 -6.82 24.93
CA PRO A 78 -0.07 -7.61 26.11
C PRO A 78 -0.42 -6.91 27.43
N LYS A 79 -0.46 -5.57 27.48
CA LYS A 79 -0.86 -4.81 28.68
C LYS A 79 -2.33 -5.08 29.02
N ALA A 80 -3.17 -5.29 28.01
CA ALA A 80 -4.57 -5.68 28.12
C ALA A 80 -4.79 -7.21 28.23
N GLY A 81 -3.73 -8.04 28.19
CA GLY A 81 -3.87 -9.50 28.16
C GLY A 81 -4.35 -10.05 26.81
N ILE A 82 -4.00 -9.37 25.71
CA ILE A 82 -4.32 -9.76 24.33
C ILE A 82 -3.02 -10.10 23.61
N THR A 83 -3.04 -11.21 22.86
CA THR A 83 -2.01 -11.54 21.86
C THR A 83 -2.60 -11.36 20.46
N ILE A 84 -2.00 -10.50 19.64
CA ILE A 84 -2.41 -10.32 18.25
C ILE A 84 -1.61 -11.27 17.35
N LYS A 85 -2.30 -11.99 16.47
CA LYS A 85 -1.70 -12.74 15.37
C LYS A 85 -2.11 -12.12 14.06
N ILE A 86 -1.14 -11.55 13.35
CA ILE A 86 -1.37 -10.92 12.05
C ILE A 86 -1.25 -11.99 10.96
N ILE A 87 -2.27 -12.08 10.12
CA ILE A 87 -2.37 -12.98 8.98
C ILE A 87 -2.36 -12.12 7.71
N GLU A 88 -1.19 -12.04 7.10
CA GLU A 88 -1.01 -11.27 5.87
C GLU A 88 -1.48 -12.07 4.65
N VAL A 89 -2.28 -11.42 3.81
CA VAL A 89 -2.76 -11.95 2.53
C VAL A 89 -2.31 -11.02 1.41
N PRO A 90 -1.82 -11.52 0.26
CA PRO A 90 -1.56 -10.66 -0.89
C PRO A 90 -2.83 -9.96 -1.36
N PHE A 91 -2.70 -8.69 -1.76
CA PHE A 91 -3.76 -7.84 -2.31
C PHE A 91 -4.76 -8.59 -3.22
N GLU A 92 -4.25 -9.34 -4.19
CA GLU A 92 -5.08 -10.02 -5.20
C GLU A 92 -5.98 -11.13 -4.66
N GLY A 93 -5.79 -11.59 -3.42
CA GLY A 93 -6.53 -12.71 -2.85
C GLY A 93 -7.16 -12.44 -1.48
N VAL A 94 -7.10 -11.21 -0.97
CA VAL A 94 -7.62 -10.88 0.36
C VAL A 94 -9.14 -11.09 0.43
N TYR A 95 -9.88 -10.66 -0.58
CA TYR A 95 -11.33 -10.81 -0.65
C TYR A 95 -11.75 -12.30 -0.64
N GLU A 96 -11.16 -13.10 -1.51
CA GLU A 96 -11.46 -14.53 -1.61
C GLU A 96 -11.10 -15.28 -0.33
N LYS A 97 -9.99 -14.90 0.32
CA LYS A 97 -9.54 -15.52 1.57
C LYS A 97 -10.51 -15.24 2.71
N GLU A 98 -10.89 -13.98 2.90
CA GLU A 98 -11.86 -13.56 3.92
C GLU A 98 -13.23 -14.19 3.67
N LYS A 99 -13.76 -14.08 2.45
CA LYS A 99 -15.07 -14.64 2.09
C LYS A 99 -15.13 -16.15 2.24
N THR A 100 -14.06 -16.87 1.90
CA THR A 100 -14.00 -18.32 2.10
C THR A 100 -14.13 -18.68 3.58
N GLU A 101 -13.46 -17.93 4.45
CA GLU A 101 -13.56 -18.16 5.89
C GLU A 101 -14.95 -17.81 6.42
N PHE A 102 -15.56 -16.72 5.96
CA PHE A 102 -16.92 -16.35 6.38
C PHE A 102 -17.96 -17.42 6.03
N VAL A 103 -17.83 -18.03 4.85
CA VAL A 103 -18.70 -19.14 4.43
C VAL A 103 -18.40 -20.41 5.23
N ALA A 104 -17.13 -20.69 5.53
CA ALA A 104 -16.74 -21.86 6.32
C ALA A 104 -17.15 -21.75 7.79
N GLY A 105 -17.14 -20.54 8.36
CA GLY A 105 -17.51 -20.25 9.74
C GLY A 105 -16.63 -20.97 10.77
N SER A 106 -15.34 -21.18 10.46
CA SER A 106 -14.45 -21.95 11.34
C SER A 106 -13.94 -21.14 12.52
N GLY A 107 -14.05 -19.81 12.45
CA GLY A 107 -13.55 -18.89 13.46
C GLY A 107 -12.06 -18.61 13.31
N ALA A 108 -11.50 -18.77 12.10
CA ALA A 108 -10.07 -18.53 11.88
C ALA A 108 -9.69 -17.05 12.00
N PHE A 109 -10.63 -16.14 11.80
CA PHE A 109 -10.43 -14.69 11.83
C PHE A 109 -11.36 -14.03 12.84
N ASP A 110 -10.79 -13.21 13.72
CA ASP A 110 -11.52 -12.44 14.73
C ASP A 110 -11.72 -10.99 14.27
N VAL A 111 -10.71 -10.43 13.58
CA VAL A 111 -10.74 -9.08 13.01
C VAL A 111 -10.31 -9.16 11.55
N VAL A 112 -11.07 -8.53 10.67
CA VAL A 112 -10.81 -8.46 9.23
C VAL A 112 -10.53 -7.02 8.81
N THR A 113 -9.43 -6.81 8.10
CA THR A 113 -9.06 -5.53 7.51
C THR A 113 -9.31 -5.61 6.00
N PHE A 114 -10.39 -4.97 5.56
CA PHE A 114 -10.93 -5.13 4.21
C PHE A 114 -11.15 -3.79 3.51
N TYR A 115 -11.22 -3.81 2.17
CA TYR A 115 -11.47 -2.60 1.39
C TYR A 115 -12.92 -2.12 1.52
N PRO A 116 -13.17 -0.81 1.59
CA PRO A 116 -14.52 -0.25 1.71
C PRO A 116 -15.52 -0.77 0.66
N ALA A 117 -15.04 -1.09 -0.55
CA ALA A 117 -15.88 -1.66 -1.61
C ALA A 117 -16.54 -3.00 -1.23
N TYR A 118 -15.99 -3.73 -0.26
CA TYR A 118 -16.49 -5.05 0.14
C TYR A 118 -17.58 -4.99 1.21
N ILE A 119 -17.76 -3.83 1.88
CA ILE A 119 -18.69 -3.72 3.03
C ILE A 119 -20.11 -4.14 2.67
N GLY A 120 -20.57 -3.81 1.46
CA GLY A 120 -21.91 -4.17 1.00
C GLY A 120 -22.10 -5.68 0.92
N ASP A 121 -21.12 -6.42 0.39
CA ASP A 121 -21.18 -7.88 0.33
C ASP A 121 -21.04 -8.49 1.73
N PHE A 122 -20.07 -8.04 2.53
CA PHE A 122 -19.79 -8.66 3.82
C PHE A 122 -20.90 -8.39 4.86
N ALA A 123 -21.37 -7.15 4.96
CA ALA A 123 -22.41 -6.79 5.91
C ALA A 123 -23.80 -7.33 5.49
N SER A 124 -24.15 -7.30 4.20
CA SER A 124 -25.47 -7.79 3.75
C SER A 124 -25.65 -9.30 3.93
N ASN A 125 -24.57 -10.07 3.84
CA ASN A 125 -24.59 -11.52 4.09
C ASN A 125 -24.43 -11.88 5.58
N GLY A 126 -24.32 -10.88 6.48
CA GLY A 126 -24.21 -11.12 7.91
C GLY A 126 -22.85 -11.65 8.36
N TYR A 127 -21.80 -11.44 7.57
CA TYR A 127 -20.44 -11.87 7.93
C TYR A 127 -19.75 -10.93 8.93
N LEU A 128 -20.22 -9.70 9.06
CA LEU A 128 -19.68 -8.70 9.98
C LEU A 128 -20.63 -8.45 11.14
N GLU A 129 -20.08 -8.34 12.35
CA GLU A 129 -20.80 -7.95 13.55
C GLU A 129 -21.09 -6.44 13.53
N PRO A 130 -22.35 -6.00 13.74
CA PRO A 130 -22.65 -4.58 13.93
C PRO A 130 -21.99 -4.03 15.20
N LEU A 131 -21.29 -2.92 15.06
CA LEU A 131 -20.52 -2.29 16.14
C LEU A 131 -21.35 -1.31 16.98
N ASP A 132 -22.57 -0.95 16.54
CA ASP A 132 -23.40 0.10 17.15
C ASP A 132 -23.63 -0.12 18.65
N GLU A 133 -23.88 -1.36 19.09
CA GLU A 133 -24.08 -1.68 20.52
C GLU A 133 -22.78 -1.62 21.32
N TYR A 134 -21.63 -1.91 20.69
CA TYR A 134 -20.32 -1.74 21.33
C TYR A 134 -20.04 -0.27 21.58
N MET A 135 -20.32 0.60 20.59
CA MET A 135 -20.08 2.04 20.69
C MET A 135 -20.96 2.77 21.71
N LYS A 136 -22.03 2.14 22.21
CA LYS A 136 -22.87 2.68 23.29
C LYS A 136 -22.33 2.38 24.69
N LYS A 137 -21.32 1.51 24.82
CA LYS A 137 -20.80 1.07 26.12
C LYS A 137 -20.11 2.20 26.86
N GLN A 138 -20.21 2.16 28.18
CA GLN A 138 -19.64 3.14 29.10
C GLN A 138 -18.70 2.44 30.11
N PRO A 139 -17.70 3.14 30.68
CA PRO A 139 -17.37 4.54 30.41
C PRO A 139 -16.61 4.72 29.09
N ASP A 140 -16.73 5.90 28.46
CA ASP A 140 -16.00 6.28 27.25
C ASP A 140 -14.48 6.05 27.37
N SER A 141 -13.91 6.18 28.58
CA SER A 141 -12.48 5.97 28.83
C SER A 141 -12.01 4.52 28.59
N VAL A 142 -12.94 3.57 28.52
CA VAL A 142 -12.70 2.16 28.19
C VAL A 142 -12.95 1.89 26.71
N TRP A 143 -13.99 2.49 26.11
CA TRP A 143 -14.31 2.29 24.70
C TRP A 143 -15.05 3.50 24.10
N ASN A 144 -14.36 4.30 23.30
CA ASN A 144 -14.93 5.30 22.42
C ASN A 144 -14.09 5.41 21.12
N PRO A 145 -14.57 4.91 19.97
CA PRO A 145 -13.79 4.94 18.74
C PRO A 145 -13.66 6.34 18.10
N HIS A 146 -14.10 7.40 18.78
CA HIS A 146 -13.96 8.81 18.37
C HIS A 146 -14.34 9.06 16.91
N GLN A 147 -15.52 8.61 16.52
CA GLN A 147 -16.00 8.70 15.13
C GLN A 147 -16.13 10.14 14.62
N GLU A 148 -16.19 11.11 15.53
CA GLU A 148 -16.17 12.55 15.27
C GLU A 148 -14.81 13.07 14.77
N ASP A 149 -13.70 12.39 15.08
CA ASP A 149 -12.37 12.72 14.60
C ASP A 149 -12.11 12.19 13.17
N VAL A 150 -12.99 11.30 12.68
CA VAL A 150 -12.93 10.71 11.35
C VAL A 150 -13.80 11.52 10.39
N LEU A 151 -13.24 11.89 9.22
CA LEU A 151 -13.99 12.65 8.21
C LEU A 151 -15.29 11.92 7.81
N PRO A 152 -16.43 12.65 7.65
CA PRO A 152 -17.72 12.05 7.37
C PRO A 152 -17.76 11.04 6.21
N PRO A 153 -17.08 11.26 5.05
CA PRO A 153 -17.10 10.28 3.97
C PRO A 153 -16.61 8.89 4.39
N PHE A 154 -15.56 8.80 5.22
CA PHE A 154 -15.04 7.50 5.66
C PHE A 154 -16.03 6.79 6.59
N ARG A 155 -16.52 7.47 7.63
CA ARG A 155 -17.44 6.84 8.59
C ARG A 155 -18.84 6.56 8.03
N GLU A 156 -19.31 7.32 7.04
CA GLU A 156 -20.64 7.12 6.45
C GLU A 156 -20.63 6.19 5.24
N MET A 157 -19.61 6.27 4.37
CA MET A 157 -19.56 5.45 3.16
C MET A 157 -18.77 4.16 3.34
N TYR A 158 -17.69 4.18 4.13
CA TYR A 158 -16.77 3.03 4.22
C TYR A 158 -17.10 2.13 5.39
N ASN A 159 -17.66 2.67 6.47
CA ASN A 159 -17.89 1.93 7.71
C ASN A 159 -19.34 1.48 7.90
N LYS A 160 -20.30 2.00 7.12
CA LYS A 160 -21.73 1.71 7.29
C LYS A 160 -22.35 0.94 6.14
N TRP A 161 -23.32 0.11 6.50
CA TRP A 161 -24.21 -0.55 5.57
C TRP A 161 -25.63 -0.61 6.14
N ALA A 162 -26.64 -0.31 5.32
CA ALA A 162 -28.05 -0.32 5.74
C ALA A 162 -28.34 0.42 7.07
N GLY A 163 -27.64 1.54 7.32
CA GLY A 163 -27.82 2.39 8.50
C GLY A 163 -27.11 1.91 9.78
N LYS A 164 -26.32 0.84 9.73
CA LYS A 164 -25.54 0.31 10.86
C LYS A 164 -24.05 0.41 10.60
N THR A 165 -23.25 0.48 11.67
CA THR A 165 -21.78 0.57 11.57
C THR A 165 -21.16 -0.81 11.71
N TYR A 166 -20.31 -1.20 10.77
CA TYR A 166 -19.69 -2.54 10.71
C TYR A 166 -18.15 -2.51 10.70
N ALA A 167 -17.54 -1.34 10.53
CA ALA A 167 -16.09 -1.19 10.52
C ALA A 167 -15.65 0.10 11.21
N LEU A 168 -14.35 0.20 11.47
CA LEU A 168 -13.68 1.41 11.93
C LEU A 168 -12.59 1.78 10.93
N THR A 169 -12.41 3.07 10.70
CA THR A 169 -11.43 3.59 9.74
C THR A 169 -10.02 3.44 10.32
N ILE A 170 -9.16 2.70 9.62
CA ILE A 170 -7.73 2.61 9.92
C ILE A 170 -6.88 3.49 9.00
N ASP A 171 -7.39 3.75 7.79
CA ASP A 171 -6.76 4.48 6.70
C ASP A 171 -7.86 5.11 5.82
N GLY A 172 -7.53 6.18 5.10
CA GLY A 172 -8.40 6.87 4.17
C GLY A 172 -7.62 7.40 2.97
N ASP A 173 -7.98 6.90 1.78
CA ASP A 173 -7.38 7.35 0.52
C ASP A 173 -8.12 8.57 -0.07
N ALA A 174 -7.35 9.46 -0.68
CA ALA A 174 -7.85 10.52 -1.54
C ALA A 174 -7.25 10.39 -2.93
N HIS A 175 -8.08 10.46 -3.97
CA HIS A 175 -7.59 10.56 -5.34
C HIS A 175 -6.97 11.94 -5.56
N LEU A 176 -5.70 11.95 -5.97
CA LEU A 176 -4.94 13.16 -6.22
C LEU A 176 -4.44 13.15 -7.66
N LEU A 177 -4.54 14.30 -8.32
CA LEU A 177 -3.77 14.54 -9.54
C LEU A 177 -2.40 15.09 -9.16
N ILE A 178 -1.35 14.33 -9.47
CA ILE A 178 0.03 14.76 -9.28
C ILE A 178 0.60 15.15 -10.65
N TYR A 179 1.25 16.32 -10.72
CA TYR A 179 1.83 16.83 -11.95
C TYR A 179 3.23 17.45 -11.72
N ARG A 180 4.02 17.49 -12.79
CA ARG A 180 5.39 18.04 -12.79
C ARG A 180 5.36 19.56 -12.92
N LYS A 181 5.38 20.26 -11.77
CA LYS A 181 5.35 21.73 -11.71
C LYS A 181 6.39 22.40 -12.60
N ASP A 182 7.60 21.86 -12.66
CA ASP A 182 8.70 22.39 -13.49
C ASP A 182 8.34 22.46 -14.98
N LEU A 183 7.65 21.43 -15.51
CA LEU A 183 7.18 21.43 -16.91
C LEU A 183 6.09 22.48 -17.15
N PHE A 184 5.16 22.61 -16.21
CA PHE A 184 4.07 23.58 -16.31
C PHE A 184 4.54 25.02 -16.14
N THR A 185 5.69 25.25 -15.50
CA THR A 185 6.29 26.58 -15.37
C THR A 185 7.28 26.94 -16.49
N ASN A 186 7.67 25.98 -17.33
CA ASN A 186 8.65 26.20 -18.38
C ASN A 186 8.08 27.11 -19.49
N ALA A 187 8.76 28.21 -19.79
CA ALA A 187 8.29 29.20 -20.76
C ALA A 187 8.15 28.65 -22.19
N ALA A 188 9.05 27.75 -22.62
CA ALA A 188 8.99 27.15 -23.94
C ALA A 188 7.81 26.17 -24.05
N GLU A 189 7.56 25.37 -23.03
CA GLU A 189 6.41 24.45 -23.00
C GLU A 189 5.08 25.20 -22.94
N LYS A 190 4.99 26.28 -22.14
CA LYS A 190 3.82 27.17 -22.11
C LYS A 190 3.52 27.75 -23.48
N ALA A 191 4.53 28.29 -24.16
CA ALA A 191 4.38 28.88 -25.48
C ALA A 191 3.98 27.83 -26.53
N ALA A 192 4.59 26.64 -26.50
CA ALA A 192 4.29 25.55 -27.42
C ALA A 192 2.88 24.99 -27.21
N PHE A 193 2.43 24.83 -25.97
CA PHE A 193 1.06 24.40 -25.67
C PHE A 193 0.03 25.41 -26.18
N LYS A 194 0.27 26.71 -25.91
CA LYS A 194 -0.60 27.80 -26.39
C LYS A 194 -0.65 27.89 -27.90
N ALA A 195 0.48 27.69 -28.59
CA ALA A 195 0.51 27.63 -30.04
C ALA A 195 -0.28 26.43 -30.61
N LYS A 196 -0.25 25.28 -29.94
CA LYS A 196 -0.91 24.05 -30.41
C LYS A 196 -2.42 24.01 -30.13
N TYR A 197 -2.84 24.42 -28.93
CA TYR A 197 -4.23 24.27 -28.47
C TYR A 197 -4.96 25.60 -28.27
N GLY A 198 -4.30 26.74 -28.45
CA GLY A 198 -4.90 28.06 -28.24
C GLY A 198 -5.20 28.38 -26.76
N LYS A 199 -4.74 27.54 -25.83
CA LYS A 199 -5.01 27.64 -24.39
C LYS A 199 -3.72 27.84 -23.59
N GLU A 200 -3.82 28.40 -22.40
CA GLU A 200 -2.68 28.46 -21.48
C GLU A 200 -2.43 27.09 -20.84
N LEU A 201 -1.15 26.74 -20.68
CA LEU A 201 -0.77 25.50 -20.00
C LEU A 201 -0.92 25.68 -18.48
N MET A 202 -1.96 25.07 -17.93
CA MET A 202 -2.34 25.08 -16.52
C MET A 202 -2.70 23.66 -16.07
N PRO A 203 -2.59 23.33 -14.76
CA PRO A 203 -3.09 22.06 -14.25
C PRO A 203 -4.52 21.80 -14.76
N PRO A 204 -4.85 20.58 -15.23
CA PRO A 204 -6.12 20.34 -15.88
C PRO A 204 -7.28 20.52 -14.89
N GLU A 205 -8.29 21.27 -15.32
CA GLU A 205 -9.54 21.45 -14.59
C GLU A 205 -10.66 20.56 -15.16
N THR A 206 -10.47 20.07 -16.39
CA THR A 206 -11.41 19.19 -17.10
C THR A 206 -10.70 17.97 -17.68
N TRP A 207 -11.47 16.94 -18.01
CA TRP A 207 -10.95 15.75 -18.70
C TRP A 207 -10.39 16.08 -20.10
N ASP A 208 -10.98 17.06 -20.80
CA ASP A 208 -10.45 17.51 -22.08
C ASP A 208 -9.08 18.17 -21.92
N ASP A 209 -8.88 18.98 -20.88
CA ASP A 209 -7.57 19.55 -20.57
C ASP A 209 -6.58 18.42 -20.24
N TRP A 210 -6.98 17.44 -19.42
CA TRP A 210 -6.15 16.29 -19.06
C TRP A 210 -5.70 15.50 -20.30
N LEU A 211 -6.63 15.22 -21.23
CA LEU A 211 -6.31 14.53 -22.49
C LEU A 211 -5.39 15.36 -23.38
N GLN A 212 -5.63 16.67 -23.52
CA GLN A 212 -4.80 17.55 -24.35
C GLN A 212 -3.39 17.70 -23.78
N ILE A 213 -3.27 17.84 -22.46
CA ILE A 213 -2.00 17.92 -21.73
C ILE A 213 -1.25 16.59 -21.81
N GLY A 214 -1.93 15.46 -21.63
CA GLY A 214 -1.34 14.14 -21.80
C GLY A 214 -0.81 13.93 -23.22
N ALA A 215 -1.60 14.27 -24.24
CA ALA A 215 -1.15 14.25 -25.63
C ALA A 215 -0.03 15.27 -25.89
N PHE A 216 -0.04 16.43 -25.21
CA PHE A 216 0.99 17.45 -25.36
C PHE A 216 2.33 17.00 -24.81
N PHE A 217 2.40 16.36 -23.66
CA PHE A 217 3.66 16.00 -23.02
C PHE A 217 4.20 14.63 -23.46
N THR A 218 3.41 13.85 -24.18
CA THR A 218 3.88 12.57 -24.72
C THR A 218 5.00 12.78 -25.74
N ARG A 219 6.16 12.19 -25.49
CA ARG A 219 7.39 12.31 -26.29
C ARG A 219 8.13 10.98 -26.36
N LYS A 220 8.80 10.72 -27.47
CA LYS A 220 9.75 9.63 -27.66
C LYS A 220 11.13 10.00 -27.12
N LYS A 221 11.89 8.96 -26.78
CA LYS A 221 13.33 9.06 -26.52
C LYS A 221 14.02 9.87 -27.63
N GLY A 222 14.89 10.79 -27.26
CA GLY A 222 15.63 11.66 -28.16
C GLY A 222 14.92 12.98 -28.49
N GLU A 223 13.63 13.12 -28.18
CA GLU A 223 12.94 14.40 -28.29
C GLU A 223 13.32 15.36 -27.15
N LYS A 224 13.07 16.65 -27.36
CA LYS A 224 13.31 17.69 -26.33
C LYS A 224 12.07 17.91 -25.47
N LEU A 225 12.30 18.07 -24.18
CA LEU A 225 11.33 18.50 -23.18
C LEU A 225 11.99 19.48 -22.23
N ALA A 226 11.41 20.67 -22.05
CA ALA A 226 11.94 21.72 -21.19
C ALA A 226 13.43 22.01 -21.45
N GLY A 227 13.85 21.92 -22.72
CA GLY A 227 15.23 22.14 -23.16
C GLY A 227 16.18 20.94 -23.03
N GLN A 228 15.74 19.83 -22.43
CA GLN A 228 16.54 18.61 -22.24
C GLN A 228 16.16 17.52 -23.23
N THR A 229 17.16 16.78 -23.73
CA THR A 229 16.92 15.59 -24.57
C THR A 229 16.54 14.41 -23.70
N LEU A 230 15.44 13.73 -24.01
CA LEU A 230 14.93 12.61 -23.24
C LEU A 230 15.75 11.33 -23.47
N GLU A 231 16.14 10.66 -22.39
CA GLU A 231 16.85 9.36 -22.44
C GLU A 231 15.90 8.15 -22.59
N ARG A 232 14.59 8.37 -22.34
CA ARG A 232 13.50 7.39 -22.45
C ARG A 232 12.24 8.07 -22.95
N ASP A 233 11.28 7.29 -23.42
CA ASP A 233 9.94 7.79 -23.73
C ASP A 233 9.32 8.45 -22.48
N LEU A 234 8.65 9.57 -22.69
CA LEU A 234 7.79 10.21 -21.71
C LEU A 234 6.34 10.05 -22.14
N TYR A 235 5.51 9.54 -21.25
CA TYR A 235 4.05 9.54 -21.41
C TYR A 235 3.50 10.74 -20.65
N GLY A 236 2.68 11.56 -21.32
CA GLY A 236 2.16 12.80 -20.73
C GLY A 236 1.09 12.57 -19.66
N SER A 237 0.58 11.35 -19.55
CA SER A 237 -0.24 10.88 -18.44
C SER A 237 0.15 9.44 -18.07
N ALA A 238 -0.10 9.09 -16.83
CA ALA A 238 0.02 7.73 -16.31
C ALA A 238 -1.11 7.51 -15.31
N GLU A 239 -1.77 6.37 -15.40
CA GLU A 239 -2.82 5.93 -14.49
C GLU A 239 -2.56 4.47 -14.15
N PHE A 240 -2.81 4.07 -12.91
CA PHE A 240 -2.74 2.66 -12.52
C PHE A 240 -4.15 2.11 -12.30
N ALA A 241 -4.87 1.92 -13.42
CA ALA A 241 -6.26 1.46 -13.39
C ALA A 241 -6.40 0.01 -13.86
N LYS A 242 -7.32 -0.71 -13.22
CA LYS A 242 -7.88 -2.00 -13.63
C LYS A 242 -9.42 -1.87 -13.67
N ARG A 243 -10.08 -2.63 -14.53
CA ARG A 243 -11.56 -2.64 -14.54
C ARG A 243 -12.07 -3.10 -13.17
N GLY A 244 -12.89 -2.26 -12.53
CA GLY A 244 -13.42 -2.53 -11.18
C GLY A 244 -12.44 -2.23 -10.04
N PHE A 245 -11.25 -1.70 -10.33
CA PHE A 245 -10.27 -1.35 -9.30
C PHE A 245 -9.25 -0.33 -9.84
N SER A 246 -9.18 0.88 -9.28
CA SER A 246 -8.08 1.81 -9.57
C SER A 246 -7.15 1.86 -8.37
N PHE A 247 -5.86 1.68 -8.61
CA PHE A 247 -4.87 2.19 -7.68
C PHE A 247 -4.74 3.69 -7.98
N ALA A 248 -4.84 4.52 -6.95
CA ALA A 248 -4.54 5.94 -7.08
C ALA A 248 -3.05 6.16 -7.38
#